data_AF-A0A3C1Y9Z8-F1
#
_entry.id   AF-A0A3C1Y9Z8-F1
#
_cell.length_a   1.000
_cell.length_b   1.000
_cell.length_c   1.000
_cell.angle_alpha   90.00
_cell.angle_beta   90.00
_cell.angle_gamma   90.00
#
_symmetry.space_group_name_H-M   'P 1'
#
loop_
_entity.id
_entity.type
_entity.pdbx_description
1 polymer ?
#
loop_
_entity_poly.entity_id
_entity_poly.type
_entity_poly.pdbx_seq_one_letter_code
_entity_poly.pdbx_strand_id
1 'polypeptide(L)'
;PYKQSERRDIYRRYVKQLIDSGKAYMAFDPPAELEAARNEHKNFQYDASTRLKMRNSLSLPADEVEQLIAEGHPYVVRFLIEPGRDVKVDDLIRGEVTINSSIIDDKVLYK
;
A
#
# COMPACT_ATOMS: atom_id res chain seq x y z
N PRO A 1 5.72 -25.30 5.41
CA PRO A 1 7.06 -24.68 5.55
C PRO A 1 7.07 -23.49 6.52
N TYR A 2 8.09 -23.37 7.37
CA TYR A 2 8.24 -22.25 8.32
C TYR A 2 9.16 -21.14 7.80
N LYS A 3 9.84 -21.32 6.66
CA LYS A 3 10.63 -20.27 6.02
C LYS A 3 9.74 -19.43 5.10
N GLN A 4 9.80 -18.11 5.22
CA GLN A 4 8.96 -17.20 4.44
C GLN A 4 9.21 -17.32 2.92
N SER A 5 10.46 -17.55 2.52
CA SER A 5 10.83 -17.74 1.10
C SER A 5 10.12 -18.94 0.46
N GLU A 6 9.77 -19.96 1.23
CA GLU A 6 9.09 -21.18 0.78
C GLU A 6 7.55 -21.03 0.77
N ARG A 7 7.02 -19.85 1.10
CA ARG A 7 5.56 -19.59 1.26
C ARG A 7 5.01 -18.54 0.29
N ARG A 8 5.74 -18.21 -0.78
CA ARG A 8 5.35 -17.14 -1.73
C ARG A 8 3.93 -17.27 -2.26
N ASP A 9 3.47 -18.50 -2.55
CA ASP A 9 2.13 -18.75 -3.08
C ASP A 9 1.02 -18.38 -2.09
N ILE A 10 1.28 -18.54 -0.78
CA ILE A 10 0.33 -18.15 0.26
C ILE A 10 0.16 -16.63 0.26
N TYR A 11 1.25 -15.87 0.19
CA TYR A 11 1.18 -14.40 0.15
C TYR A 11 0.49 -13.91 -1.12
N ARG A 12 0.83 -14.47 -2.29
CA ARG A 12 0.20 -14.11 -3.57
C ARG A 12 -1.32 -14.30 -3.52
N ARG A 13 -1.79 -15.40 -2.91
CA ARG A 13 -3.24 -15.66 -2.74
C ARG A 13 -3.93 -14.56 -1.94
N TYR A 14 -3.38 -14.20 -0.77
CA TYR A 14 -4.01 -13.19 0.10
C TYR A 14 -3.87 -11.78 -0.46
N VAL A 15 -2.77 -11.46 -1.15
CA VAL A 15 -2.62 -10.20 -1.87
C VAL A 15 -3.70 -10.05 -2.93
N LYS A 16 -3.95 -11.09 -3.73
CA LYS A 16 -5.04 -11.09 -4.70
C LYS A 16 -6.39 -10.85 -4.02
N GLN A 17 -6.67 -11.57 -2.93
CA GLN A 17 -7.91 -11.40 -2.17
C GLN A 17 -8.09 -9.96 -1.65
N LEU A 18 -7.02 -9.31 -1.19
CA LEU A 18 -7.06 -7.92 -0.73
C LEU A 18 -7.31 -6.94 -1.88
N ILE A 19 -6.72 -7.17 -3.05
CA ILE A 19 -6.99 -6.35 -4.25
C ILE A 19 -8.44 -6.53 -4.70
N ASP A 20 -8.90 -7.79 -4.85
CA ASP A 20 -10.25 -8.12 -5.30
C ASP A 20 -11.33 -7.53 -4.36
N SER A 21 -11.02 -7.36 -3.07
CA SER A 21 -11.91 -6.78 -2.05
C SER A 21 -11.74 -5.26 -1.85
N GLY A 22 -10.93 -4.60 -2.67
CA GLY A 22 -10.67 -3.16 -2.58
C GLY A 22 -9.96 -2.75 -1.28
N LYS A 23 -9.20 -3.66 -0.67
CA LYS A 23 -8.39 -3.42 0.54
C LYS A 23 -6.90 -3.24 0.25
N ALA A 24 -6.51 -3.44 -1.00
CA ALA A 24 -5.18 -3.17 -1.50
C ALA A 24 -5.25 -2.70 -2.95
N TYR A 25 -4.20 -2.04 -3.42
CA TYR A 25 -4.14 -1.47 -4.76
C TYR A 25 -2.70 -1.54 -5.30
N MET A 26 -2.56 -1.46 -6.63
CA MET A 26 -1.26 -1.54 -7.31
C MET A 26 -0.67 -0.13 -7.45
N ALA A 27 0.60 0.03 -7.10
CA ALA A 27 1.35 1.27 -7.26
C ALA A 27 2.53 1.05 -8.21
N PHE A 28 2.64 1.93 -9.21
CA PHE A 28 3.59 1.84 -10.32
C PHE A 28 4.69 2.91 -10.21
N ASP A 29 4.73 3.66 -9.10
CA ASP A 29 5.70 4.73 -8.85
C ASP A 29 7.15 4.19 -8.94
N PRO A 30 7.95 4.65 -9.92
CA PRO A 30 9.37 4.38 -9.97
C PRO A 30 10.09 4.95 -8.74
N PRO A 31 11.24 4.39 -8.34
CA PRO A 31 12.02 4.90 -7.22
C PRO A 31 12.35 6.40 -7.34
N ALA A 32 12.65 6.89 -8.55
CA ALA A 32 12.96 8.29 -8.80
C ALA A 32 11.77 9.24 -8.53
N GLU A 33 10.54 8.83 -8.87
CA GLU A 33 9.33 9.62 -8.59
C GLU A 33 9.03 9.66 -7.08
N LEU A 34 9.24 8.54 -6.38
CA LEU A 34 9.09 8.49 -4.92
C LEU A 34 10.12 9.37 -4.20
N GLU A 35 11.36 9.42 -4.68
CA GLU A 35 12.39 10.32 -4.16
C GLU A 35 12.05 11.79 -4.42
N ALA A 36 11.55 12.12 -5.63
CA ALA A 36 11.09 13.47 -5.93
C ALA A 36 9.96 13.92 -4.97
N ALA A 37 8.96 13.07 -4.77
CA ALA A 37 7.86 13.34 -3.83
C ALA A 37 8.35 13.56 -2.39
N ARG A 38 9.35 12.79 -1.92
CA ARG A 38 9.98 12.95 -0.60
C ARG A 38 10.74 14.25 -0.45
N ASN A 39 11.37 14.73 -1.52
CA ASN A 39 12.12 15.99 -1.53
C ASN A 39 11.19 17.21 -1.56
N GLU A 40 10.06 17.11 -2.26
CA GLU A 40 9.07 18.18 -2.32
C GLU A 40 8.27 18.31 -1.02
N HIS A 41 7.94 17.18 -0.38
CA HIS A 41 7.11 17.14 0.82
C HIS A 41 7.92 16.62 2.02
N LYS A 42 8.30 17.55 2.93
CA LYS A 42 8.94 17.18 4.19
C LYS A 42 8.04 16.20 4.97
N ASN A 43 8.60 15.06 5.36
CA ASN A 43 7.88 13.94 5.98
C ASN A 43 6.81 13.29 5.08
N PHE A 44 7.05 13.22 3.76
CA PHE A 44 6.18 12.50 2.83
C PHE A 44 5.83 11.09 3.35
N GLN A 45 4.52 10.83 3.41
CA GLN A 45 3.94 9.53 3.66
C GLN A 45 3.08 9.17 2.48
N TYR A 46 3.11 7.90 2.06
CA TYR A 46 2.19 7.41 1.03
C TYR A 46 0.91 6.99 1.73
N ASP A 47 -0.07 7.89 1.82
CA ASP A 47 -1.24 7.72 2.68
C ASP A 47 -2.50 8.32 2.05
N ALA A 48 -3.57 8.44 2.83
CA ALA A 48 -4.83 9.03 2.40
C ALA A 48 -4.73 10.44 1.81
N SER A 49 -3.75 11.23 2.21
CA SER A 49 -3.55 12.62 1.76
C SER A 49 -2.72 12.73 0.48
N THR A 50 -1.88 11.74 0.19
CA THR A 50 -0.95 11.78 -0.95
C THR A 50 -1.27 10.77 -2.05
N ARG A 51 -1.88 9.62 -1.74
CA ARG A 51 -2.04 8.50 -2.69
C ARG A 51 -2.69 8.88 -4.02
N LEU A 52 -3.64 9.82 -4.02
CA LEU A 52 -4.33 10.23 -5.26
C LEU A 52 -3.47 11.10 -6.19
N LYS A 53 -2.30 11.57 -5.73
CA LYS A 53 -1.32 12.32 -6.53
C LYS A 53 -0.18 11.46 -7.05
N MET A 54 -0.15 10.18 -6.66
CA MET A 54 0.89 9.23 -7.02
C MET A 54 0.44 8.39 -8.22
N ARG A 55 1.33 7.59 -8.80
CA ARG A 55 1.05 6.73 -9.95
C ARG A 55 0.57 5.35 -9.49
N ASN A 56 -0.74 5.17 -9.30
CA ASN A 56 -1.32 3.92 -8.81
C ASN A 56 -2.73 3.67 -9.32
N SER A 57 -3.27 2.48 -9.07
CA SER A 57 -4.58 2.07 -9.58
C SER A 57 -5.80 2.75 -8.95
N LEU A 58 -5.60 3.67 -7.98
CA LEU A 58 -6.67 4.52 -7.44
C LEU A 58 -6.72 5.89 -8.12
N SER A 59 -5.58 6.37 -8.62
CA SER A 59 -5.43 7.67 -9.29
C SER A 59 -5.44 7.56 -10.81
N LEU A 60 -5.00 6.43 -11.35
CA LEU A 60 -4.94 6.18 -12.79
C LEU A 60 -6.27 5.63 -13.34
N PRO A 61 -6.62 5.97 -14.59
CA PRO A 61 -7.66 5.29 -15.35
C PRO A 61 -7.44 3.78 -15.46
N ALA A 62 -8.53 3.01 -15.55
CA ALA A 62 -8.46 1.55 -15.57
C ALA A 62 -7.72 0.99 -16.81
N ASP A 63 -7.89 1.62 -17.97
CA ASP A 63 -7.20 1.27 -19.21
C ASP A 63 -5.69 1.50 -19.12
N GLU A 64 -5.25 2.59 -18.48
CA GLU A 64 -3.82 2.82 -18.23
C GLU A 64 -3.25 1.78 -17.28
N VAL A 65 -3.98 1.41 -16.22
CA VAL A 65 -3.55 0.35 -15.29
C VAL A 65 -3.40 -0.99 -16.03
N GLU A 66 -4.37 -1.35 -16.87
CA GLU A 66 -4.30 -2.57 -17.69
C GLU A 66 -3.12 -2.55 -18.65
N GLN A 67 -2.85 -1.41 -19.29
CA GLN A 67 -1.69 -1.24 -20.17
C GLN A 67 -0.38 -1.42 -19.42
N LEU A 68 -0.21 -0.82 -18.24
CA LEU A 68 1.00 -0.96 -17.44
C LEU A 68 1.26 -2.40 -17.02
N ILE A 69 0.20 -3.15 -16.70
CA ILE A 69 0.27 -4.58 -16.39
C ILE A 69 0.65 -5.38 -17.64
N ALA A 70 0.02 -5.10 -18.79
CA ALA A 70 0.26 -5.80 -20.04
C ALA A 70 1.70 -5.59 -20.58
N GLU A 71 2.25 -4.39 -20.41
CA GLU A 71 3.63 -4.04 -20.74
C GLU A 71 4.66 -4.59 -19.72
N GLY A 72 4.19 -5.15 -18.61
CA GLY A 72 5.06 -5.75 -17.58
C GLY A 72 5.82 -4.73 -16.74
N HIS A 73 5.28 -3.52 -16.55
CA HIS A 73 5.90 -2.52 -15.67
C HIS A 73 5.99 -3.06 -14.24
N PRO A 74 7.11 -2.80 -13.54
CA PRO A 74 7.25 -3.18 -12.14
C PRO A 74 6.23 -2.42 -11.29
N TYR A 75 5.62 -3.12 -10.35
CA TYR A 75 4.67 -2.53 -9.41
C TYR A 75 4.84 -3.14 -8.04
N VAL A 76 4.28 -2.46 -7.05
CA VAL A 76 4.11 -2.98 -5.69
C VAL A 76 2.63 -2.98 -5.33
N VAL A 77 2.25 -3.83 -4.39
CA VAL A 77 0.88 -3.79 -3.83
C VAL A 77 0.93 -3.08 -2.48
N ARG A 78 0.07 -2.08 -2.30
CA ARG A 78 -0.08 -1.34 -1.04
C ARG A 78 -1.40 -1.66 -0.37
N PHE A 79 -1.41 -1.69 0.97
CA PHE A 79 -2.64 -1.81 1.74
C PHE A 79 -3.36 -0.46 1.77
N LEU A 80 -4.68 -0.46 1.54
CA LEU A 80 -5.50 0.75 1.56
C LEU A 80 -5.93 1.06 3.00
N ILE A 81 -5.36 2.12 3.59
CA ILE A 81 -5.78 2.63 4.89
C ILE A 81 -6.81 3.74 4.72
N GLU A 82 -8.03 3.51 5.21
CA GLU A 82 -9.06 4.55 5.30
C GLU A 82 -8.76 5.45 6.52
N PRO A 83 -8.72 6.79 6.35
CA PRO A 83 -8.46 7.72 7.46
C PRO A 83 -9.65 7.80 8.44
N GLY A 84 -9.43 8.43 9.60
CA GLY A 84 -10.48 8.74 10.55
C GLY A 84 -11.01 7.56 11.39
N ARG A 85 -10.25 6.47 11.51
CA ARG A 85 -10.62 5.31 12.33
C ARG A 85 -9.65 5.13 13.49
N ASP A 86 -10.17 4.84 14.67
CA ASP A 86 -9.34 4.49 15.81
C ASP A 86 -9.02 3.00 15.79
N VAL A 87 -7.74 2.69 15.53
CA VAL A 87 -7.19 1.35 15.61
C VAL A 87 -6.76 1.11 17.05
N LYS A 88 -7.52 0.25 17.75
CA LYS A 88 -7.25 -0.11 19.13
C LYS A 88 -6.51 -1.44 19.21
N VAL A 89 -5.44 -1.47 19.99
CA VAL A 89 -4.63 -2.66 20.25
C VAL A 89 -4.48 -2.80 21.76
N ASP A 90 -4.88 -3.96 22.29
CA ASP A 90 -4.59 -4.32 23.68
C ASP A 90 -3.17 -4.90 23.74
N ASP A 91 -2.20 -4.06 24.08
CA ASP A 91 -0.80 -4.44 24.18
C ASP A 91 -0.50 -4.99 25.58
N LEU A 92 0.15 -6.16 25.63
CA LEU A 92 0.40 -6.87 26.89
C LEU A 92 1.27 -6.10 27.90
N ILE A 93 2.04 -5.09 27.46
CA ILE A 93 2.92 -4.29 28.32
C ILE A 93 2.34 -2.89 28.52
N ARG A 94 1.82 -2.27 27.46
CA ARG A 94 1.37 -0.87 27.44
C ARG A 94 -0.12 -0.70 27.74
N GLY A 95 -0.89 -1.78 27.80
CA GLY A 95 -2.35 -1.74 27.89
C GLY A 95 -3.00 -1.30 26.58
N GLU A 96 -4.18 -0.66 26.64
CA GLU A 96 -4.87 -0.18 25.45
C GLU A 96 -4.08 0.94 24.75
N VAL A 97 -3.62 0.68 23.53
CA VAL A 97 -3.02 1.65 22.63
C VAL A 97 -4.03 1.97 21.54
N THR A 98 -4.34 3.26 21.36
CA THR A 98 -5.21 3.73 20.27
C THR A 98 -4.39 4.56 19.28
N ILE A 99 -4.46 4.22 18.00
CA ILE A 99 -3.80 4.92 16.91
C ILE A 99 -4.88 5.36 15.92
N ASN A 100 -4.93 6.66 15.61
CA ASN A 100 -5.83 7.14 14.56
C ASN A 100 -5.28 6.77 13.18
N SER A 101 -6.10 6.18 12.31
CA SER A 101 -5.68 5.70 10.99
C SER A 101 -5.27 6.82 10.03
N SER A 102 -5.60 8.08 10.33
CA SER A 102 -5.19 9.22 9.52
C SER A 102 -3.68 9.49 9.54
N ILE A 103 -2.95 8.91 10.50
CA ILE A 103 -1.48 9.01 10.59
C ILE A 103 -0.76 7.73 10.15
N ILE A 104 -1.49 6.76 9.60
CA ILE A 104 -0.95 5.48 9.15
C ILE A 104 -0.85 5.50 7.63
N ASP A 105 0.32 5.14 7.11
CA ASP A 105 0.60 5.09 5.68
C ASP A 105 0.19 3.75 5.04
N ASP A 106 -0.07 3.81 3.73
CA ASP A 106 -0.36 2.69 2.85
C ASP A 106 0.91 1.86 2.61
N LYS A 107 1.17 0.96 3.56
CA LYS A 107 2.35 0.08 3.55
C LYS A 107 2.35 -0.85 2.35
N VAL A 108 3.56 -1.08 1.80
CA VAL A 108 3.81 -2.10 0.78
C VAL A 108 3.64 -3.50 1.39
N LEU A 109 2.81 -4.32 0.76
CA LEU A 109 2.54 -5.71 1.13
C LEU A 109 3.33 -6.71 0.28
N TYR A 110 3.55 -6.39 -1.00
CA TYR A 110 4.12 -7.32 -1.97
C TYR A 110 4.95 -6.59 -3.04
N LYS A 111 6.02 -7.25 -3.47
CA LYS A 111 6.90 -6.89 -4.59
C LYS A 111 7.08 -8.11 -5.49
#